data_AF-A0A9P6JCA3-F1
#
_entry.id   AF-A0A9P6JCA3-F1
#
_cell.length_a   1.000
_cell.length_b   1.000
_cell.length_c   1.000
_cell.angle_alpha   90.00
_cell.angle_beta   90.00
_cell.angle_gamma   90.00
#
_symmetry.space_group_name_H-M   'P 1'
#
loop_
_entity.id
_entity.type
_entity.pdbx_description
1 polymer ?
#
loop_
_entity_poly.entity_id
_entity_poly.type
_entity_poly.pdbx_seq_one_letter_code
_entity_poly.pdbx_strand_id
1 'polypeptide(L)'
;PGAKSNHPNCYDGADGGPGVSCAVDIKGDYLNKYSLVIKNVGGTTWRGTLVDDYTRRSTVVGQWTLPAGAGKIVNGQVGFVEYYKWNDGKPHACNTLPFTEATFYNPLSKTRGASGGKITKVYEYGNCVGKVRYSTKNLSHGYDIKVGF
;
A
#
# COMPACT_ATOMS: atom_id res chain seq x y z
N PRO A 1 0.52 -22.17 5.76
CA PRO A 1 1.42 -21.75 4.65
C PRO A 1 1.08 -20.32 4.19
N GLY A 2 2.08 -19.44 4.10
CA GLY A 2 1.92 -18.06 3.63
C GLY A 2 2.06 -17.93 2.10
N ALA A 3 1.97 -16.70 1.60
CA ALA A 3 2.37 -16.39 0.23
C ALA A 3 3.87 -16.67 0.01
N LYS A 4 4.28 -16.85 -1.24
CA LYS A 4 5.69 -17.02 -1.64
C LYS A 4 6.04 -16.21 -2.89
N SER A 5 7.32 -15.93 -3.09
CA SER A 5 7.80 -15.19 -4.27
C SER A 5 9.23 -15.56 -4.63
N ASN A 6 9.55 -15.46 -5.92
CA ASN A 6 10.94 -15.48 -6.44
C ASN A 6 11.28 -14.14 -7.13
N HIS A 7 10.44 -13.12 -6.98
CA HIS A 7 10.65 -11.83 -7.63
C HIS A 7 11.71 -11.03 -6.85
N PRO A 8 12.69 -10.39 -7.51
CA PRO A 8 13.83 -9.75 -6.83
C PRO A 8 13.46 -8.60 -5.89
N ASN A 9 12.31 -7.97 -6.13
CA ASN A 9 11.78 -6.90 -5.28
C ASN A 9 11.02 -7.42 -4.05
N CYS A 10 10.93 -8.73 -3.86
CA CYS A 10 10.13 -9.38 -2.84
C CYS A 10 11.01 -10.15 -1.86
N TYR A 11 10.65 -10.10 -0.58
CA TYR A 11 11.33 -10.77 0.51
C TYR A 11 10.33 -11.55 1.35
N ASP A 12 10.82 -12.61 2.00
CA ASP A 12 9.99 -13.44 2.88
C ASP A 12 9.59 -12.67 4.14
N GLY A 13 8.33 -12.83 4.53
CA GLY A 13 7.74 -12.20 5.71
C GLY A 13 6.79 -11.06 5.39
N ALA A 14 5.79 -10.88 6.26
CA ALA A 14 4.93 -9.70 6.32
C ALA A 14 4.65 -9.42 7.80
N ASP A 15 5.11 -8.28 8.31
CA ASP A 15 4.97 -7.88 9.72
C ASP A 15 5.46 -8.94 10.71
N GLY A 16 6.58 -9.61 10.39
CA GLY A 16 7.17 -10.69 11.21
C GLY A 16 6.45 -12.04 11.12
N GLY A 17 5.35 -12.14 10.37
CA GLY A 17 4.61 -13.38 10.13
C GLY A 17 4.85 -14.02 8.75
N PRO A 18 4.26 -15.21 8.48
CA PRO A 18 4.36 -15.87 7.19
C PRO A 18 3.73 -15.04 6.06
N GLY A 19 4.48 -14.75 5.01
CA GLY A 19 4.01 -13.93 3.91
C GLY A 19 5.13 -13.48 2.99
N VAL A 20 4.85 -12.48 2.17
CA VAL A 20 5.82 -11.82 1.29
C VAL A 20 5.59 -10.32 1.35
N SER A 21 6.68 -9.56 1.43
CA SER A 21 6.70 -8.11 1.28
C SER A 21 7.44 -7.75 0.00
N CYS A 22 6.84 -6.93 -0.86
CA CYS A 22 7.47 -6.46 -2.10
C CYS A 22 7.54 -4.94 -2.12
N ALA A 23 8.70 -4.38 -2.47
CA ALA A 23 8.91 -2.94 -2.50
C ALA A 23 9.85 -2.54 -3.64
N VAL A 24 9.68 -1.32 -4.14
CA VAL A 24 10.55 -0.73 -5.16
C VAL A 24 10.67 0.76 -4.91
N ASP A 25 11.88 1.29 -5.04
CA ASP A 25 12.12 2.73 -5.04
C ASP A 25 11.92 3.28 -6.45
N ILE A 26 11.13 4.35 -6.54
CA ILE A 26 10.93 5.07 -7.80
C ILE A 26 11.37 6.52 -7.67
N LYS A 27 11.90 7.07 -8.75
CA LYS A 27 12.00 8.52 -8.94
C LYS A 27 10.66 8.98 -9.51
N GLY A 28 9.86 9.68 -8.70
CA GLY A 28 8.55 10.18 -9.06
C GLY A 28 8.39 11.67 -8.75
N ASP A 29 7.35 12.27 -9.30
CA ASP A 29 6.94 13.66 -9.06
C ASP A 29 5.71 13.65 -8.14
N TYR A 30 5.70 14.48 -7.10
CA TYR A 30 4.59 14.59 -6.15
C TYR A 30 3.29 15.11 -6.80
N LEU A 31 3.37 15.75 -7.96
CA LEU A 31 2.21 16.20 -8.73
C LEU A 31 1.54 15.08 -9.52
N ASN A 32 2.25 13.97 -9.75
CA ASN A 32 1.74 12.87 -10.55
C ASN A 32 0.88 11.92 -9.71
N LYS A 33 -0.19 11.44 -10.32
CA LYS A 33 -0.94 10.30 -9.80
C LYS A 33 -0.24 9.00 -10.21
N TYR A 34 -0.07 8.10 -9.23
CA TYR A 34 0.44 6.75 -9.46
C TYR A 34 -0.66 5.72 -9.20
N SER A 35 -1.05 5.00 -10.24
CA SER A 35 -2.05 3.94 -10.17
C SER A 35 -1.41 2.60 -9.83
N LEU A 36 -1.81 1.99 -8.71
CA LEU A 36 -1.43 0.62 -8.37
C LEU A 36 -2.36 -0.38 -9.08
N VAL A 37 -1.80 -1.11 -10.04
CA VAL A 37 -2.50 -2.12 -10.84
C VAL A 37 -2.14 -3.52 -10.36
N ILE A 38 -3.15 -4.28 -9.97
CA ILE A 38 -3.06 -5.66 -9.53
C ILE A 38 -3.58 -6.59 -10.63
N LYS A 39 -2.77 -7.59 -11.01
CA LYS A 39 -3.11 -8.52 -12.09
C LYS A 39 -2.80 -9.96 -11.69
N ASN A 40 -3.74 -10.88 -11.90
CA ASN A 40 -3.48 -12.32 -11.85
C ASN A 40 -2.72 -12.72 -13.12
N VAL A 41 -1.57 -13.37 -12.94
CA VAL A 41 -0.69 -13.78 -14.04
C VAL A 41 -0.66 -15.29 -14.27
N GLY A 42 -1.47 -16.06 -13.52
CA GLY A 42 -1.60 -17.51 -13.65
C GLY A 42 -1.84 -18.17 -12.29
N GLY A 43 -2.79 -19.11 -12.23
CA GLY A 43 -3.17 -19.80 -10.99
C GLY A 43 -3.50 -18.83 -9.85
N THR A 44 -2.78 -18.97 -8.72
CA THR A 44 -2.86 -18.09 -7.55
C THR A 44 -1.74 -17.04 -7.50
N THR A 45 -1.07 -16.78 -8.64
CA THR A 45 0.02 -15.81 -8.75
C THR A 45 -0.49 -14.45 -9.22
N TRP A 46 -0.06 -13.41 -8.51
CA TRP A 46 -0.43 -12.02 -8.73
C TRP A 46 0.80 -11.15 -8.95
N ARG A 47 0.60 -10.04 -9.65
CA ARG A 47 1.61 -9.01 -9.89
C ARG A 47 1.03 -7.65 -9.51
N GLY A 48 1.80 -6.88 -8.73
CA GLY A 48 1.57 -5.47 -8.48
C GLY A 48 2.45 -4.62 -9.40
N THR A 49 1.85 -3.63 -10.06
CA THR A 49 2.54 -2.69 -10.95
C THR A 49 2.12 -1.27 -10.60
N LEU A 50 3.08 -0.39 -10.37
CA LEU A 50 2.85 1.03 -10.22
C LEU A 50 2.92 1.68 -11.60
N VAL A 51 1.91 2.47 -11.95
CA VAL A 51 1.82 3.17 -13.24
C VAL A 51 1.72 4.66 -12.97
N ASP A 52 2.69 5.43 -13.47
CA ASP A 52 2.60 6.89 -13.51
C ASP A 52 1.55 7.27 -14.56
N ASP A 53 0.44 7.89 -14.14
CA ASP A 53 -0.66 8.19 -15.04
C ASP A 53 -0.32 9.32 -16.02
N TYR A 54 0.66 10.18 -15.69
CA TYR A 54 1.13 11.27 -16.54
C TYR A 54 2.15 10.77 -17.58
N THR A 55 3.25 10.14 -17.12
CA THR A 55 4.31 9.67 -18.03
C THR A 55 4.02 8.33 -18.68
N ARG A 56 2.99 7.61 -18.21
CA ARG A 56 2.64 6.22 -18.59
C ARG A 56 3.72 5.18 -18.26
N ARG A 57 4.78 5.57 -17.54
CA ARG A 57 5.83 4.66 -17.11
C ARG A 57 5.27 3.64 -16.12
N SER A 58 5.60 2.37 -16.34
CA SER A 58 5.18 1.26 -15.49
C SER A 58 6.39 0.66 -14.77
N THR A 59 6.25 0.43 -13.47
CA THR A 59 7.27 -0.20 -12.62
C THR A 59 6.64 -1.38 -11.90
N VAL A 60 7.20 -2.58 -12.05
CA VAL A 60 6.74 -3.76 -11.31
C VAL A 60 7.18 -3.62 -9.85
N VAL A 61 6.21 -3.61 -8.93
CA VAL A 61 6.49 -3.61 -7.48
C VAL A 61 6.91 -5.01 -7.06
N GLY A 62 6.20 -6.03 -7.53
CA GLY A 62 6.53 -7.41 -7.24
C GLY A 62 5.52 -8.41 -7.78
N GLN A 63 5.80 -9.68 -7.52
CA GLN A 63 4.91 -10.80 -7.80
C GLN A 63 4.85 -11.72 -6.61
N TRP A 64 3.69 -12.29 -6.31
CA TRP A 64 3.53 -13.22 -5.20
C TRP A 64 2.51 -14.30 -5.56
N THR A 65 2.73 -15.51 -5.06
CA THR A 65 1.85 -16.66 -5.23
C THR A 65 1.16 -16.94 -3.90
N LEU A 66 -0.17 -16.89 -3.90
CA LEU A 66 -0.96 -17.27 -2.73
C LEU A 66 -1.04 -18.81 -2.59
N PRO A 67 -1.25 -19.34 -1.37
CA PRO A 67 -1.46 -20.77 -1.15
C PRO A 67 -2.55 -21.37 -2.03
N ALA A 68 -2.47 -22.67 -2.29
CA ALA A 68 -3.55 -23.40 -2.97
C ALA A 68 -4.86 -23.26 -2.18
N GLY A 69 -5.98 -23.14 -2.91
CA GLY A 69 -7.30 -22.89 -2.32
C GLY A 69 -7.59 -21.41 -2.03
N ALA A 70 -6.61 -20.51 -2.16
CA ALA A 70 -6.86 -19.08 -2.09
C ALA A 70 -7.76 -18.60 -3.24
N GLY A 71 -8.76 -17.79 -2.91
CA GLY A 71 -9.70 -17.22 -3.88
C GLY A 71 -9.12 -16.05 -4.69
N LYS A 72 -9.99 -15.34 -5.42
CA LYS A 72 -9.63 -14.08 -6.07
C LYS A 72 -9.53 -12.94 -5.04
N ILE A 73 -8.80 -11.88 -5.38
CA ILE A 73 -8.75 -10.66 -4.58
C ILE A 73 -10.03 -9.87 -4.85
N VAL A 74 -10.99 -9.92 -3.92
CA VAL A 74 -12.38 -9.43 -4.12
C VAL A 74 -12.87 -8.43 -3.08
N ASN A 75 -12.02 -8.00 -2.16
CA ASN A 75 -12.39 -7.08 -1.08
C ASN A 75 -11.31 -6.02 -0.90
N GLY A 76 -11.53 -5.13 0.06
CA GLY A 76 -10.58 -4.15 0.51
C GLY A 76 -9.89 -4.48 1.83
N GLN A 77 -8.99 -3.60 2.23
CA GLN A 77 -8.32 -3.64 3.52
C GLN A 77 -8.23 -2.23 4.10
N VAL A 78 -8.03 -2.14 5.41
CA VAL A 78 -7.73 -0.89 6.11
C VAL A 78 -6.39 -0.31 5.64
N GLY A 79 -6.17 0.99 5.86
CA GLY A 79 -4.91 1.65 5.59
C GLY A 79 -4.60 2.73 6.63
N PHE A 80 -3.34 3.10 6.72
CA PHE A 80 -2.84 4.18 7.58
C PHE A 80 -1.61 4.81 6.94
N VAL A 81 -1.24 6.00 7.40
CA VAL A 81 0.02 6.66 7.04
C VAL A 81 0.94 6.59 8.25
N GLU A 82 2.16 6.11 8.04
CA GLU A 82 3.17 6.02 9.07
C GLU A 82 4.43 6.78 8.67
N TYR A 83 5.14 7.31 9.67
CA TYR A 83 6.49 7.79 9.48
C TYR A 83 7.47 6.68 9.83
N TYR A 84 7.83 5.90 8.81
CA TYR A 84 8.61 4.67 8.96
C TYR A 84 9.90 4.82 9.80
N LYS A 85 10.52 6.01 9.83
CA LYS A 85 11.73 6.24 10.66
C LYS A 85 11.49 6.11 12.16
N TRP A 86 10.24 6.19 12.63
CA TRP A 86 9.88 5.97 14.03
C TRP A 86 9.71 4.49 14.41
N ASN A 87 9.85 3.58 13.45
CA ASN A 87 9.82 2.14 13.68
C ASN A 87 11.18 1.58 14.17
N ASP A 88 12.16 2.44 14.47
CA ASP A 88 13.50 2.04 14.95
C ASP A 88 13.59 1.78 16.47
N GLY A 89 12.46 1.90 17.18
CA GLY A 89 12.36 1.68 18.62
C GLY A 89 12.90 2.81 19.49
N LYS A 90 13.40 3.91 18.91
CA LYS A 90 13.91 5.04 19.68
C LYS A 90 12.78 5.96 20.15
N PRO A 91 12.93 6.59 21.33
CA PRO A 91 12.02 7.65 21.76
C PRO A 91 11.97 8.78 20.74
N HIS A 92 10.77 9.30 20.50
CA HIS A 92 10.52 10.44 19.63
C HIS A 92 9.39 11.29 20.21
N ALA A 93 9.35 12.57 19.83
CA ALA A 93 8.33 13.50 20.27
C ALA A 93 7.27 13.67 19.17
N CYS A 94 5.98 13.49 19.50
CA CYS A 94 4.90 13.51 18.51
C CYS A 94 4.79 14.84 17.76
N ASN A 95 5.14 15.96 18.40
CA ASN A 95 5.16 17.29 17.79
C ASN A 95 6.29 17.52 16.77
N THR A 96 7.15 16.53 16.54
CA THR A 96 8.23 16.57 15.54
C THR A 96 7.87 15.84 14.25
N LEU A 97 6.66 15.27 14.15
CA LEU A 97 6.20 14.62 12.93
C LEU A 97 6.05 15.65 11.81
N PRO A 98 6.82 15.55 10.71
CA PRO A 98 6.69 16.49 9.61
C PRO A 98 5.30 16.44 8.99
N PHE A 99 4.72 17.59 8.66
CA PHE A 99 3.49 17.64 7.89
C PHE A 99 3.60 16.84 6.59
N THR A 100 2.62 15.97 6.36
CA THR A 100 2.47 15.18 5.15
C THR A 100 1.01 15.16 4.75
N GLU A 101 0.74 15.41 3.46
CA GLU A 101 -0.57 15.28 2.83
C GLU A 101 -0.44 14.36 1.62
N ALA A 102 -1.27 13.33 1.55
CA ALA A 102 -1.28 12.41 0.44
C ALA A 102 -2.71 11.89 0.16
N THR A 103 -3.05 11.83 -1.12
CA THR A 103 -4.28 11.20 -1.58
C THR A 103 -4.03 9.76 -2.01
N PHE A 104 -4.75 8.81 -1.41
CA PHE A 104 -4.69 7.40 -1.71
C PHE A 104 -5.97 6.94 -2.40
N TYR A 105 -5.85 6.44 -3.63
CA TYR A 105 -6.96 5.86 -4.38
C TYR A 105 -7.00 4.34 -4.24
N ASN A 106 -8.18 3.78 -4.48
CA ASN A 106 -8.38 2.33 -4.57
C ASN A 106 -7.50 1.70 -5.67
N PRO A 107 -6.95 0.49 -5.45
CA PRO A 107 -6.18 -0.21 -6.47
C PRO A 107 -7.05 -0.65 -7.65
N LEU A 108 -6.41 -0.83 -8.81
CA LEU A 108 -7.08 -1.20 -10.06
C LEU A 108 -6.80 -2.65 -10.43
N SER A 109 -7.77 -3.34 -11.03
CA SER A 109 -7.60 -4.68 -11.59
C SER A 109 -8.50 -4.84 -12.81
N LYS A 110 -7.98 -5.51 -13.85
CA LYS A 110 -8.76 -6.01 -15.01
C LYS A 110 -8.91 -7.54 -14.99
N THR A 111 -8.41 -8.21 -13.95
CA THR A 111 -8.53 -9.66 -13.84
C THR A 111 -10.00 -10.03 -13.59
N ARG A 112 -10.56 -10.91 -14.43
CA ARG A 112 -11.93 -11.39 -14.28
C ARG A 112 -12.16 -11.99 -12.89
N GLY A 113 -13.22 -11.53 -12.23
CA GLY A 113 -13.58 -11.95 -10.87
C GLY A 113 -12.70 -11.36 -9.76
N ALA A 114 -11.82 -10.40 -10.07
CA ALA A 114 -11.04 -9.66 -9.08
C ALA A 114 -11.42 -8.18 -9.14
N SER A 115 -12.49 -7.84 -8.43
CA SER A 115 -13.11 -6.51 -8.37
C SER A 115 -13.42 -6.15 -6.92
N GLY A 116 -13.67 -4.86 -6.64
CA GLY A 116 -14.05 -4.41 -5.28
C GLY A 116 -12.88 -4.10 -4.34
N GLY A 117 -11.64 -4.14 -4.85
CA GLY A 117 -10.47 -3.65 -4.12
C GLY A 117 -10.66 -2.21 -3.67
N LYS A 118 -10.62 -1.96 -2.36
CA LYS A 118 -10.84 -0.63 -1.78
C LYS A 118 -10.08 -0.43 -0.48
N ILE A 119 -9.87 0.82 -0.10
CA ILE A 119 -9.48 1.16 1.27
C ILE A 119 -10.77 1.16 2.10
N THR A 120 -10.90 0.26 3.08
CA THR A 120 -12.15 0.07 3.84
C THR A 120 -12.26 0.99 5.04
N LYS A 121 -11.12 1.43 5.58
CA LYS A 121 -11.01 2.35 6.71
C LYS A 121 -9.63 2.99 6.69
N VAL A 122 -9.57 4.26 7.07
CA VAL A 122 -8.32 4.96 7.42
C VAL A 122 -8.36 5.35 8.88
N TYR A 123 -7.24 5.25 9.59
CA TYR A 123 -7.15 5.60 11.00
C TYR A 123 -5.75 6.13 11.34
N GLU A 124 -5.69 6.95 12.38
CA GLU A 124 -4.42 7.42 12.94
C GLU A 124 -3.69 6.24 13.59
N TYR A 125 -2.43 6.05 13.25
CA TYR A 125 -1.63 4.88 13.64
C TYR A 125 -0.43 5.28 14.52
N GLY A 126 -0.01 4.36 15.39
CA GLY A 126 1.19 4.50 16.23
C GLY A 126 0.92 5.04 17.65
N ASN A 127 2.01 5.38 18.35
CA ASN A 127 2.02 5.88 19.73
C ASN A 127 1.65 7.38 19.85
N CYS A 128 1.45 8.06 18.72
CA CYS A 128 1.09 9.48 18.64
C CYS A 128 -0.38 9.74 18.34
N VAL A 129 -1.24 8.72 18.42
CA VAL A 129 -2.70 8.88 18.25
C VAL A 129 -3.26 9.97 19.16
N GLY A 130 -4.01 10.90 18.58
CA GLY A 130 -4.59 12.07 19.25
C GLY A 130 -3.59 13.18 19.58
N LYS A 131 -2.33 13.07 19.15
CA LYS A 131 -1.24 14.03 19.47
C LYS A 131 -0.66 14.71 18.24
N VAL A 132 -1.04 14.29 17.03
CA VAL A 132 -0.64 14.93 15.76
C VAL A 132 -1.86 15.53 15.06
N ARG A 133 -1.66 16.42 14.07
CA ARG A 133 -2.78 16.97 13.28
C ARG A 133 -3.24 15.98 12.22
N TYR A 134 -3.79 14.85 12.67
CA TYR A 134 -4.38 13.86 11.79
C TYR A 134 -5.76 14.33 11.31
N SER A 135 -5.99 14.27 10.01
CA SER A 135 -7.32 14.49 9.43
C SER A 135 -7.47 13.70 8.13
N THR A 136 -8.72 13.34 7.82
CA THR A 136 -9.03 12.61 6.59
C THR A 136 -10.26 13.16 5.92
N LYS A 137 -10.28 13.03 4.59
CA LYS A 137 -11.43 13.37 3.76
C LYS A 137 -11.74 12.20 2.83
N ASN A 138 -12.96 11.71 2.90
CA ASN A 138 -13.48 10.71 1.98
C ASN A 138 -13.57 11.29 0.57
N LEU A 139 -13.10 10.55 -0.42
CA LEU A 139 -13.26 10.83 -1.84
C LEU A 139 -14.11 9.72 -2.49
N SER A 140 -14.55 9.91 -3.73
CA SER A 140 -15.36 8.91 -4.45
C SER A 140 -14.66 7.54 -4.57
N HIS A 141 -13.33 7.54 -4.70
CA HIS A 141 -12.53 6.33 -4.92
C HIS A 141 -11.28 6.28 -4.04
N GLY A 142 -11.31 6.88 -2.85
CA GLY A 142 -10.13 6.96 -2.01
C GLY A 142 -10.28 7.89 -0.82
N TYR A 143 -9.14 8.29 -0.28
CA TYR A 143 -9.02 9.16 0.88
C TYR A 143 -7.92 10.18 0.66
N ASP A 144 -8.17 11.42 1.03
CA ASP A 144 -7.11 12.39 1.30
C ASP A 144 -6.76 12.32 2.80
N ILE A 145 -5.47 12.22 3.11
CA ILE A 145 -4.96 12.04 4.47
C ILE A 145 -3.91 13.10 4.75
N LYS A 146 -4.08 13.81 5.88
CA LYS A 146 -3.10 14.76 6.41
C LYS A 146 -2.64 14.30 7.78
N VAL A 147 -1.36 14.45 8.08
CA VAL A 147 -0.76 14.08 9.37
C VAL A 147 0.48 14.95 9.64
N GLY A 148 0.82 15.18 10.91
CA GLY A 148 2.01 15.96 11.29
C GLY A 148 1.77 17.47 11.42
N PHE A 149 2.84 18.25 11.54
CA PHE A 149 2.82 19.70 11.82
C PHE A 149 3.62 20.52 10.82
#